data_AF-G5E3V9-F1
#
_entry.id   AF-G5E3V9-F1
#
_cell.length_a   1.000
_cell.length_b   1.000
_cell.length_c   1.000
_cell.angle_alpha   90.00
_cell.angle_beta   90.00
_cell.angle_gamma   90.00
#
_symmetry.space_group_name_H-M   'P 1'
#
loop_
_entity.id
_entity.type
_entity.pdbx_description
1 polymer ?
#
loop_
_entity_poly.entity_id
_entity_poly.type
_entity_poly.pdbx_seq_one_letter_code
_entity_poly.pdbx_strand_id
1 'polypeptide(L)'
;MNHNSIHWFRKGLRHHDNPGDLWISWEEGQKVFEELLLDADWSLNAGNWQWLSASAFFHQFFRVYSPVAFGKKTDKNGEYIKKYLPFLKKFPAECIYEPWKAPR
;
A
#
# COMPACT_ATOMS: atom_id res chain seq x y z
N MET A 1 -4.52 -15.22 -10.07
CA MET A 1 -4.34 -14.08 -9.15
C MET A 1 -5.72 -13.51 -8.88
N ASN A 2 -6.28 -13.76 -7.68
CA ASN A 2 -7.62 -13.30 -7.34
C ASN A 2 -7.69 -11.76 -7.42
N HIS A 3 -8.77 -11.20 -7.96
CA HIS A 3 -9.00 -9.75 -8.12
C HIS A 3 -8.70 -8.89 -6.87
N ASN A 4 -8.68 -9.49 -5.68
CA ASN A 4 -8.42 -8.80 -4.42
C ASN A 4 -6.99 -8.24 -4.26
N SER A 5 -5.99 -8.76 -4.97
CA SER A 5 -4.59 -8.34 -4.80
C SER A 5 -4.22 -7.04 -5.51
N ILE A 6 -4.93 -6.65 -6.58
CA ILE A 6 -4.74 -5.37 -7.25
C ILE A 6 -5.37 -4.23 -6.43
N HIS A 7 -6.55 -4.48 -5.85
CA HIS A 7 -7.19 -3.54 -4.91
C HIS A 7 -6.36 -3.28 -3.65
N TRP A 8 -5.63 -4.31 -3.19
CA TRP A 8 -4.69 -4.20 -2.09
C TRP A 8 -3.55 -3.21 -2.38
N PHE A 9 -2.98 -3.22 -3.59
CA PHE A 9 -1.87 -2.33 -3.96
C PHE A 9 -2.29 -0.86 -3.86
N ARG A 10 -3.43 -0.51 -4.47
CA ARG A 10 -3.97 0.85 -4.46
C ARG A 10 -4.31 1.35 -3.04
N LYS A 11 -4.82 0.48 -2.17
CA LYS A 11 -5.14 0.86 -0.77
C LYS A 11 -3.92 0.91 0.14
N GLY A 12 -2.89 0.11 -0.12
CA GLY A 12 -1.63 0.13 0.61
C GLY A 12 -0.83 1.42 0.38
N LEU A 13 -0.98 2.08 -0.77
CA LEU A 13 -0.28 3.33 -1.06
C LEU A 13 -0.75 4.53 -0.22
N ARG A 14 -1.79 4.35 0.61
CA ARG A 14 -2.24 5.33 1.62
C ARG A 14 -1.20 5.62 2.73
N HIS A 15 -0.11 4.85 2.83
CA HIS A 15 0.95 5.10 3.82
C HIS A 15 1.76 6.37 3.54
N HIS A 16 1.85 6.79 2.27
CA HIS A 16 2.65 7.95 1.87
C HIS A 16 2.15 9.27 2.46
N ASP A 17 0.83 9.42 2.54
CA ASP A 17 0.18 10.66 2.98
C ASP A 17 -0.16 10.65 4.49
N ASN A 18 0.16 9.55 5.19
CA ASN A 18 -0.12 9.42 6.62
C ASN A 18 0.91 10.21 7.45
N PRO A 19 0.47 11.08 8.39
CA PRO A 19 1.39 11.82 9.27
C PRO A 19 2.24 10.92 10.15
N GLY A 20 1.74 9.72 10.43
CA GLY A 20 2.44 8.74 11.26
C GLY A 20 3.50 7.92 10.53
N ASP A 21 3.56 7.97 9.18
CA ASP A 21 4.54 7.20 8.39
C ASP A 21 5.49 8.16 7.65
N LEU A 22 5.07 8.76 6.53
CA LEU A 22 5.94 9.57 5.66
C LEU A 22 5.54 11.05 5.58
N TRP A 23 4.24 11.39 5.73
CA TRP A 23 3.69 12.76 5.64
C TRP A 23 4.13 13.55 4.40
N ILE A 24 4.16 12.90 3.25
CA ILE A 24 4.48 13.54 1.97
C ILE A 24 3.18 13.98 1.28
N SER A 25 3.25 15.03 0.46
CA SER A 25 2.10 15.52 -0.30
C SER A 25 1.56 14.46 -1.27
N TRP A 26 0.23 14.42 -1.40
CA TRP A 26 -0.50 13.55 -2.33
C TRP A 26 -0.14 13.80 -3.79
N GLU A 27 0.33 15.01 -4.12
CA GLU A 27 0.80 15.39 -5.46
C GLU A 27 1.99 14.55 -5.92
N GLU A 28 2.90 14.18 -5.01
CA GLU A 28 4.05 13.33 -5.35
C GLU A 28 3.60 11.89 -5.62
N GLY A 29 2.62 11.40 -4.86
CA GLY A 29 1.99 10.11 -5.11
C GLY A 29 1.26 10.07 -6.46
N GLN A 30 0.55 11.16 -6.80
CA GLN A 30 -0.13 11.31 -8.08
C GLN A 30 0.83 11.18 -9.25
N LYS A 31 1.98 11.89 -9.23
CA LYS A 31 2.98 11.85 -10.30
C LYS A 31 3.50 10.43 -10.56
N VAL A 32 3.84 9.69 -9.51
CA VAL A 32 4.30 8.30 -9.63
C VAL A 32 3.23 7.40 -10.26
N PHE A 33 1.96 7.61 -9.91
CA PHE A 33 0.85 6.86 -10.51
C PHE A 33 0.59 7.26 -11.95
N GLU A 34 0.75 8.54 -12.30
CA GLU A 34 0.61 9.00 -13.67
C GLU A 34 1.65 8.37 -14.61
N GLU A 35 2.85 8.07 -14.09
CA GLU A 35 3.91 7.39 -14.85
C GLU A 35 3.72 5.85 -14.93
N LEU A 36 3.27 5.22 -13.85
CA LEU A 36 3.32 3.75 -13.72
C LEU A 36 1.97 3.05 -13.89
N LEU A 37 0.87 3.76 -13.71
CA LEU A 37 -0.47 3.18 -13.74
C LEU A 37 -1.07 3.25 -15.15
N LEU A 38 -1.30 2.09 -15.76
CA LEU A 38 -1.78 1.97 -17.14
C LEU A 38 -3.18 2.60 -17.37
N ASP A 39 -4.03 2.60 -16.35
CA ASP A 39 -5.37 3.20 -16.36
C ASP A 39 -5.40 4.55 -15.61
N ALA A 40 -4.26 5.24 -15.52
CA ALA A 40 -4.23 6.60 -14.99
C ALA A 40 -5.01 7.55 -15.90
N ASP A 41 -6.06 8.14 -15.35
CA ASP A 41 -6.72 9.32 -15.88
C ASP A 41 -6.44 10.50 -14.95
N TRP A 42 -6.22 11.69 -15.50
CA TRP A 42 -5.84 12.88 -14.73
C TRP A 42 -6.84 13.19 -13.61
N SER A 43 -8.14 13.14 -13.90
CA SER A 43 -9.19 13.49 -12.96
C SER A 43 -9.37 12.40 -11.90
N LEU A 44 -9.39 11.13 -12.33
CA LEU A 44 -9.54 10.00 -11.41
C LEU A 44 -8.33 9.85 -10.51
N ASN A 45 -7.11 10.08 -11.00
CA ASN A 45 -5.89 9.99 -10.22
C ASN A 45 -5.88 11.09 -9.14
N ALA A 46 -6.08 12.35 -9.52
CA ALA A 46 -6.12 13.47 -8.57
C ALA A 46 -7.23 13.30 -7.52
N GLY A 47 -8.45 12.93 -7.93
CA GLY A 47 -9.57 12.72 -7.02
C GLY A 47 -9.34 11.57 -6.03
N ASN A 48 -8.76 10.46 -6.49
CA ASN A 48 -8.44 9.34 -5.61
C ASN A 48 -7.31 9.67 -4.63
N TRP A 49 -6.28 10.41 -5.06
CA TRP A 49 -5.21 10.84 -4.17
C TRP A 49 -5.70 11.81 -3.09
N GLN A 50 -6.54 12.79 -3.45
CA GLN A 50 -7.15 13.70 -2.47
C GLN A 50 -8.09 12.98 -1.48
N TRP A 51 -8.80 11.95 -1.93
CA TRP A 51 -9.58 11.07 -1.05
C TRP A 51 -8.63 10.31 -0.10
N LEU A 52 -7.64 9.61 -0.64
CA LEU A 52 -6.75 8.74 0.13
C LEU A 52 -5.93 9.50 1.18
N SER A 53 -5.49 10.71 0.86
CA SER A 53 -4.77 11.62 1.77
C SER A 53 -5.66 12.31 2.79
N ALA A 54 -6.98 12.12 2.71
CA ALA A 54 -7.99 12.86 3.48
C ALA A 54 -7.90 14.39 3.31
N SER A 55 -7.32 14.87 2.20
CA SER A 55 -7.30 16.30 1.86
C SER A 55 -8.66 16.78 1.38
N ALA A 56 -9.43 15.94 0.68
CA ALA A 56 -10.80 16.21 0.29
C ALA A 56 -11.65 14.92 0.28
N PHE A 57 -12.98 15.06 0.34
CA PHE A 57 -13.99 13.98 0.24
C PHE A 57 -13.99 12.91 1.35
N PHE A 58 -12.89 12.69 2.06
CA PHE A 58 -12.79 11.71 3.14
C PHE A 58 -12.46 12.35 4.47
N HIS A 59 -13.37 12.16 5.42
CA HIS A 59 -13.32 12.81 6.73
C HIS A 59 -12.87 11.86 7.85
N GLN A 60 -12.63 10.56 7.57
CA GLN A 60 -12.22 9.57 8.57
C GLN A 60 -10.69 9.41 8.62
N PHE A 61 -9.95 10.52 8.72
CA PHE A 61 -8.48 10.53 8.76
C PHE A 61 -7.88 9.75 9.94
N PHE A 62 -8.66 9.54 11.01
CA PHE A 62 -8.26 8.71 12.16
C PHE A 62 -8.11 7.22 11.83
N ARG A 63 -8.57 6.76 10.66
CA ARG A 63 -8.42 5.37 10.20
C ARG A 63 -7.16 5.21 9.36
N VAL A 64 -6.05 4.97 10.05
CA VAL A 64 -4.74 4.69 9.43
C VAL A 64 -4.57 3.19 9.22
N TYR A 65 -4.08 2.81 8.03
CA TYR A 65 -3.76 1.41 7.74
C TYR A 65 -2.38 1.08 8.30
N SER A 66 -2.23 -0.13 8.88
CA SER A 66 -0.91 -0.62 9.27
C SER A 66 -0.26 -1.37 8.09
N PRO A 67 0.99 -1.05 7.71
CA PRO A 67 1.67 -1.69 6.58
C PRO A 67 1.91 -3.18 6.81
N VAL A 68 1.98 -3.61 8.08
CA VAL A 68 2.16 -5.01 8.47
C VAL A 68 0.83 -5.71 8.64
N ALA A 69 -0.06 -5.18 9.49
CA ALA A 69 -1.27 -5.90 9.89
C ALA A 69 -2.29 -6.03 8.74
N PHE A 70 -2.34 -5.03 7.84
CA PHE A 70 -3.23 -5.08 6.69
C PHE A 70 -2.80 -6.19 5.71
N GLY A 71 -1.50 -6.28 5.42
CA GLY A 71 -0.93 -7.36 4.62
C GLY A 71 -1.21 -8.74 5.21
N LYS A 72 -0.88 -8.94 6.50
CA LYS A 72 -1.16 -10.20 7.24
C LYS A 72 -2.63 -10.62 7.19
N LYS A 73 -3.56 -9.65 7.21
CA LYS A 73 -5.01 -9.92 7.14
C LYS A 73 -5.45 -10.37 5.75
N THR A 74 -4.86 -9.80 4.69
CA THR A 74 -5.23 -10.09 3.29
C THR A 74 -4.60 -11.37 2.77
N ASP A 75 -3.31 -11.58 3.01
CA ASP A 75 -2.57 -12.75 2.55
C ASP A 75 -1.74 -13.32 3.70
N LYS A 76 -2.26 -14.36 4.37
CA LYS A 76 -1.61 -14.99 5.53
C LYS A 76 -0.30 -15.71 5.16
N ASN A 77 -0.17 -16.17 3.91
CA ASN A 77 0.98 -16.94 3.45
C ASN A 77 2.07 -16.04 2.84
N GLY A 78 1.73 -14.79 2.53
CA GLY A 78 2.61 -13.80 1.92
C GLY A 78 3.05 -14.19 0.51
N GLU A 79 2.25 -14.95 -0.21
CA GLU A 79 2.52 -15.35 -1.60
C GLU A 79 2.72 -14.14 -2.51
N TYR A 80 1.97 -13.05 -2.26
CA TYR A 80 2.14 -11.80 -2.98
C TYR A 80 3.56 -11.24 -2.79
N ILE A 81 4.03 -11.15 -1.54
CA ILE A 81 5.39 -10.66 -1.24
C ILE A 81 6.43 -11.58 -1.88
N LYS A 82 6.27 -12.90 -1.79
CA LYS A 82 7.20 -13.87 -2.42
C LYS A 82 7.26 -13.74 -3.94
N LYS A 83 6.15 -13.32 -4.57
CA LYS A 83 6.08 -13.12 -6.02
C LYS A 83 6.81 -11.86 -6.47
N TYR A 84 6.60 -10.72 -5.80
CA TYR A 84 7.18 -9.44 -6.22
C TYR A 84 8.57 -9.16 -5.61
N LEU A 85 8.88 -9.74 -4.46
CA LEU A 85 10.17 -9.62 -3.77
C LEU A 85 10.82 -11.01 -3.63
N PRO A 86 11.49 -11.51 -4.68
CA PRO A 86 12.01 -12.89 -4.69
C PRO A 86 13.07 -13.15 -3.62
N PHE A 87 13.75 -12.11 -3.12
CA PHE A 87 14.73 -12.23 -2.02
C PHE A 87 14.08 -12.65 -0.69
N LEU A 88 12.80 -12.34 -0.48
CA LEU A 88 12.05 -12.76 0.71
C LEU A 88 11.41 -14.14 0.59
N LYS A 89 11.60 -14.84 -0.54
CA LYS A 89 10.93 -16.13 -0.81
C LYS A 89 11.28 -17.22 0.21
N LYS A 90 12.49 -17.17 0.77
CA LYS A 90 13.01 -18.14 1.75
C LYS A 90 12.51 -17.89 3.18
N PHE A 91 11.89 -16.74 3.45
CA PHE A 91 11.41 -16.42 4.79
C PHE A 91 10.13 -17.21 5.14
N PRO A 92 9.97 -17.62 6.42
CA PRO A 92 8.74 -18.23 6.89
C PRO A 92 7.58 -17.22 6.78
N ALA A 93 6.36 -17.72 6.55
CA ALA A 93 5.18 -16.88 6.36
C ALA A 93 4.89 -15.98 7.58
N GLU A 94 5.28 -16.40 8.77
CA GLU A 94 5.10 -15.66 10.03
C GLU A 94 5.93 -14.36 10.06
N CYS A 95 7.14 -14.39 9.49
CA CYS A 95 8.07 -13.27 9.50
C CYS A 95 8.07 -12.49 8.19
N ILE A 96 7.32 -12.89 7.16
CA ILE A 96 7.43 -12.29 5.84
C ILE A 96 7.02 -10.81 5.79
N TYR A 97 6.06 -10.41 6.63
CA TYR A 97 5.63 -9.03 6.78
C TYR A 97 6.50 -8.23 7.76
N GLU A 98 7.32 -8.90 8.58
CA GLU A 98 8.22 -8.29 9.57
C GLU A 98 9.58 -9.00 9.54
N PRO A 99 10.32 -8.93 8.41
CA PRO A 99 11.55 -9.71 8.24
C PRO A 99 12.63 -9.35 9.26
N TRP A 100 12.61 -8.13 9.80
CA TRP A 100 13.53 -7.68 10.85
C TRP A 100 13.32 -8.34 12.22
N LYS A 101 12.19 -9.03 12.43
CA LYS A 101 11.94 -9.82 13.65
C LYS A 101 12.36 -11.29 13.51
N ALA A 102 12.83 -11.70 12.33
CA ALA A 102 13.30 -13.06 12.14
C ALA A 102 14.49 -13.34 13.08
N PRO A 103 14.51 -14.49 13.78
CA PRO A 103 15.68 -14.91 14.54
C PRO A 103 16.88 -15.02 13.59
N ARG A 104 18.02 -14.48 14.01
CA ARG A 104 19.29 -14.57 13.27
C ARG A 104 19.82 -15.99 13.26
#